data_AF-A0A2S5KLF4-F1
#
_entry.id   AF-A0A2S5KLF4-F1
#
_cell.length_a   1.000
_cell.length_b   1.000
_cell.length_c   1.000
_cell.angle_alpha   90.00
_cell.angle_beta   90.00
_cell.angle_gamma   90.00
#
_symmetry.space_group_name_H-M   'P 1'
#
loop_
_entity.id
_entity.type
_entity.pdbx_description
1 polymer ?
#
loop_
_entity_poly.entity_id
_entity_poly.type
_entity_poly.pdbx_seq_one_letter_code
_entity_poly.pdbx_strand_id
1 'polypeptide(L)' 'SGKTIRHRLNRGGSRTANNVLWTIAMVRMRSGPRTRAYVERRMGECLSTKEIHRFLKRYIASELYPLILADLEESVRVP' A
#
# COMPACT_ATOMS: atom_id res chain seq x y z
N SER A 1 -30.87 3.89 -2.33
CA SER A 1 -29.53 4.46 -2.12
C SER A 1 -28.50 3.58 -2.84
N GLY A 2 -28.22 3.88 -4.11
CA GLY A 2 -27.65 2.91 -5.07
C GLY A 2 -26.38 3.37 -5.81
N LYS A 3 -25.67 4.37 -5.30
CA LYS A 3 -24.51 4.96 -6.00
C LYS A 3 -23.23 4.83 -5.18
N THR A 4 -22.89 3.62 -4.75
CA THR A 4 -21.52 3.33 -4.27
C THR A 4 -20.83 2.47 -5.32
N ILE A 5 -20.00 3.08 -6.18
CA ILE A 5 -19.14 2.35 -7.12
C ILE A 5 -17.99 1.74 -6.30
N ARG A 6 -18.25 0.63 -5.60
CA ARG A 6 -17.19 -0.13 -4.93
C ARG A 6 -16.61 -1.12 -5.94
N HIS A 7 -15.35 -0.91 -6.32
CA HIS A 7 -14.61 -1.94 -7.04
C HIS A 7 -14.62 -3.25 -6.22
N ARG A 8 -15.09 -4.32 -6.86
CA ARG A 8 -15.21 -5.66 -6.28
C ARG A 8 -13.89 -6.09 -5.64
N LEU A 9 -13.97 -6.74 -4.48
CA LEU A 9 -12.81 -7.34 -3.83
C LEU A 9 -12.22 -8.42 -4.75
N ASN A 10 -10.99 -8.23 -5.21
CA ASN A 10 -10.27 -9.26 -5.93
C ASN A 10 -9.90 -10.37 -4.94
N ARG A 11 -10.38 -11.60 -5.16
CA ARG A 11 -10.06 -12.79 -4.35
C ARG A 11 -8.78 -13.49 -4.83
N GLY A 12 -8.29 -13.15 -6.03
CA GLY A 12 -7.04 -13.69 -6.59
C GLY A 12 -5.81 -12.96 -6.06
N GLY A 13 -4.64 -13.61 -6.23
CA GLY A 13 -3.32 -13.09 -5.86
C GLY A 13 -2.79 -13.63 -4.53
N SER A 14 -1.57 -13.21 -4.17
CA SER A 14 -0.90 -13.63 -2.93
C SER A 14 -1.50 -12.91 -1.72
N ARG A 15 -2.10 -13.68 -0.80
CA ARG A 15 -2.59 -13.16 0.48
C ARG A 15 -1.44 -12.68 1.37
N THR A 16 -0.31 -13.38 1.33
CA THR A 16 0.90 -13.02 2.07
C THR A 16 1.42 -11.66 1.63
N ALA A 17 1.58 -11.43 0.32
CA ALA A 17 2.03 -10.13 -0.19
C ALA A 17 1.06 -9.01 0.21
N ASN A 18 -0.25 -9.26 0.12
CA ASN A 18 -1.27 -8.29 0.55
C ASN A 18 -1.20 -7.97 2.04
N ASN A 19 -0.88 -8.95 2.88
CA ASN A 19 -0.69 -8.78 4.31
C ASN A 19 0.58 -7.96 4.60
N VAL A 20 1.70 -8.28 3.95
CA VAL A 20 2.96 -7.52 4.08
C VAL A 20 2.75 -6.03 3.75
N LEU A 21 2.08 -5.73 2.62
CA LEU A 21 1.76 -4.34 2.27
C LEU A 21 0.88 -3.63 3.31
N TRP A 22 -0.06 -4.36 3.94
CA TRP A 22 -0.90 -3.82 4.99
C TRP A 22 -0.10 -3.55 6.27
N THR A 23 0.77 -4.48 6.68
CA THR A 23 1.66 -4.33 7.83
C THR A 23 2.60 -3.14 7.65
N ILE A 24 3.24 -3.01 6.48
CA ILE A 24 4.10 -1.86 6.17
C ILE A 24 3.32 -0.55 6.25
N ALA A 25 2.10 -0.52 5.69
CA ALA A 25 1.24 0.66 5.78
C ALA A 25 0.94 1.03 7.24
N MET A 26 0.56 0.07 8.09
CA MET A 26 0.30 0.34 9.50
C MET A 26 1.53 0.87 10.23
N VAL A 27 2.69 0.25 10.03
CA VAL A 27 3.94 0.68 10.67
C VAL A 27 4.29 2.10 10.23
N ARG A 28 4.23 2.40 8.91
CA ARG A 28 4.50 3.74 8.37
C ARG A 28 3.50 4.78 8.89
N MET A 29 2.23 4.43 9.07
CA MET A 29 1.25 5.34 9.67
C MET A 29 1.56 5.65 11.14
N ARG A 30 2.17 4.71 11.88
CA ARG A 30 2.53 4.90 13.29
C ARG A 30 3.83 5.68 13.46
N SER A 31 4.88 5.30 12.73
CA SER A 31 6.25 5.80 12.96
C SER A 31 6.82 6.68 11.83
N GLY A 32 6.21 6.68 10.64
CA GLY A 32 6.73 7.39 9.48
C GLY A 32 6.22 8.84 9.40
N PRO A 33 7.07 9.88 9.59
CA PRO A 33 6.63 11.28 9.56
C PRO A 33 6.02 11.68 8.21
N ARG A 34 6.63 11.24 7.09
CA ARG A 34 6.10 11.48 5.74
C ARG A 34 4.70 10.88 5.53
N THR A 35 4.49 9.66 6.03
CA THR A 35 3.20 8.98 5.90
C THR A 35 2.15 9.59 6.81
N ARG A 36 2.51 9.99 8.03
CA ARG A 36 1.60 10.71 8.94
C ARG A 36 1.09 12.02 8.34
N ALA A 37 1.98 12.85 7.82
CA ALA A 37 1.59 14.10 7.16
C ALA A 37 0.65 13.85 5.96
N TYR A 38 0.91 12.80 5.17
CA TYR A 38 0.01 12.39 4.09
C TYR A 38 -1.37 11.95 4.61
N VAL A 39 -1.41 11.13 5.66
CA VAL A 39 -2.66 10.66 6.27
C VAL A 39 -3.46 11.85 6.81
N GLU A 40 -2.83 12.74 7.57
CA GLU A 40 -3.48 13.93 8.13
C GLU A 40 -4.08 14.81 7.04
N ARG A 41 -3.33 15.07 5.96
CA ARG A 41 -3.85 15.79 4.78
C ARG A 41 -5.07 15.10 4.17
N ARG A 42 -5.02 13.77 3.98
CA ARG A 42 -6.12 13.01 3.37
C ARG A 42 -7.34 12.85 4.28
N MET A 43 -7.14 12.85 5.60
CA MET A 43 -8.24 12.91 6.57
C MET A 43 -8.96 14.27 6.48
N GLY A 44 -8.23 15.37 6.26
CA GLY A 44 -8.81 16.69 6.01
C GLY A 44 -9.65 16.79 4.72
N GLU A 45 -9.41 15.89 3.76
CA GLU A 45 -10.19 15.78 2.51
C GLU A 45 -11.43 14.87 2.63
N CYS A 46 -11.87 14.55 3.85
CA CYS A 46 -13.04 13.71 4.16
C CYS A 46 -12.96 12.26 3.62
N LEU A 47 -11.76 11.74 3.39
CA LEU A 47 -11.58 10.34 2.99
C LEU A 47 -11.65 9.41 4.21
N SER A 48 -12.26 8.23 4.01
CA SER A 48 -12.29 7.23 5.06
C SER A 48 -10.91 6.62 5.30
N THR A 49 -10.63 6.18 6.53
CA THR A 49 -9.38 5.48 6.88
C THR A 49 -9.12 4.25 5.98
N LYS A 50 -10.19 3.58 5.52
CA LYS A 50 -10.10 2.44 4.59
C LYS A 50 -9.59 2.87 3.20
N GLU A 51 -10.06 4.01 2.71
CA GLU A 51 -9.58 4.58 1.44
C GLU A 51 -8.13 5.02 1.54
N ILE A 52 -7.76 5.68 2.65
CA ILE A 52 -6.38 6.09 2.92
C ILE A 52 -5.45 4.87 2.95
N HIS A 53 -5.79 3.81 3.68
CA HIS A 53 -5.02 2.56 3.66
C HIS A 53 -4.88 1.99 2.25
N ARG A 54 -5.94 2.05 1.42
CA ARG A 54 -5.90 1.57 0.04
C ARG A 54 -4.97 2.39 -0.85
N PHE A 55 -4.90 3.70 -0.64
CA PHE A 55 -3.93 4.56 -1.33
C PHE A 55 -2.50 4.27 -0.87
N LEU A 56 -2.28 4.14 0.44
CA LEU A 56 -0.97 3.83 1.01
C LEU A 56 -0.44 2.48 0.49
N LYS A 57 -1.26 1.43 0.53
CA LYS A 57 -0.87 0.12 0.00
C LYS A 57 -0.47 0.18 -1.47
N ARG A 58 -1.17 0.97 -2.29
CA ARG A 58 -0.82 1.16 -3.71
C ARG A 58 0.50 1.91 -3.86
N TYR A 59 0.69 2.98 -3.09
CA TYR A 59 1.93 3.76 -3.11
C TYR A 59 3.14 2.91 -2.70
N ILE A 60 3.00 2.12 -1.62
CA ILE A 60 4.04 1.20 -1.14
C ILE A 60 4.33 0.14 -2.19
N ALA A 61 3.31 -0.45 -2.84
CA ALA A 61 3.53 -1.43 -3.90
C ALA A 61 4.32 -0.83 -5.07
N SER A 62 3.99 0.39 -5.50
CA SER A 62 4.73 1.09 -6.56
C SER A 62 6.17 1.42 -6.15
N GLU A 63 6.43 1.70 -4.88
CA GLU A 63 7.76 1.98 -4.34
C GLU A 63 8.61 0.69 -4.22
N LEU A 64 8.00 -0.41 -3.77
CA LEU A 64 8.70 -1.69 -3.59
C LEU A 64 8.95 -2.43 -4.90
N TYR A 65 8.08 -2.28 -5.90
CA TYR A 65 8.20 -2.99 -7.17
C TYR A 65 9.59 -2.85 -7.84
N PRO A 66 10.14 -1.64 -8.06
CA PRO A 66 11.47 -1.51 -8.65
C PRO A 66 12.58 -2.09 -7.76
N LEU A 67 12.43 -2.04 -6.42
CA LEU A 67 13.41 -2.60 -5.48
C LEU A 67 13.43 -4.13 -5.56
N ILE A 68 12.25 -4.75 -5.63
CA ILE A 68 12.13 -6.21 -5.79
C ILE A 68 12.72 -6.63 -7.13
N LEU A 69 12.48 -5.89 -8.21
CA LEU A 69 13.07 -6.20 -9.51
C LEU A 69 14.60 -6.10 -9.49
N ALA A 70 15.15 -5.07 -8.85
CA ALA A 70 16.60 -4.91 -8.72
C ALA A 70 17.24 -6.04 -7.89
N ASP A 71 16.62 -6.42 -6.77
CA ASP A 71 17.05 -7.53 -5.92
C ASP A 71 16.98 -8.89 -6.65
N LEU A 72 15.92 -9.10 -7.45
CA LEU A 72 15.80 -10.28 -8.30
C LEU A 72 16.87 -10.30 -9.40
N GLU A 73 17.22 -9.16 -9.98
CA GLU A 73 18.30 -9.09 -10.97
C GLU A 73 19.68 -9.37 -10.33
N GLU A 74 19.92 -8.85 -9.14
CA GLU A 74 21.15 -9.07 -8.37
C GLU A 74 21.31 -10.54 -7.98
N SER A 75 20.25 -11.17 -7.46
CA SER A 75 20.25 -12.59 -7.08
C SER A 75 20.43 -13.55 -8.27
N VAL A 76 20.07 -13.13 -9.48
CA VAL A 76 20.37 -13.90 -10.71
C VAL A 76 21.83 -13.72 -11.14
N ARG A 77 22.44 -12.56 -10.84
CA ARG A 77 23.82 -12.23 -11.23
C ARG A 77 24.87 -12.85 -10.31
N VAL A 78 24.55 -13.09 -9.05
CA VAL A 78 25.45 -13.68 -8.05
C VAL A 78 25.01 -15.13 -7.80
N PRO A 79 25.72 -16.14 -8.35
CA PRO A 79 25.40 -17.56 -8.12
C PRO A 79 25.68 -18.03 -6.70
#